data_AF-A0A1S1P217-F1
#
_entry.id   AF-A0A1S1P217-F1
#
_cell.length_a   1.000
_cell.length_b   1.000
_cell.length_c   1.000
_cell.angle_alpha   90.00
_cell.angle_beta   90.00
_cell.angle_gamma   90.00
#
_symmetry.space_group_name_H-M   'P 1'
#
loop_
_entity.id
_entity.type
_entity.pdbx_description
1 polymer ?
#
loop_
_entity_poly.entity_id
_entity_poly.type
_entity_poly.pdbx_seq_one_letter_code
_entity_poly.pdbx_strand_id
1 'polypeptide(L)'
;MSAFGGYGPLRVPSDKIVKYLLNVDHPKGGPKARFFLSFGFDPDRPGIMADALLGHFILNPGTLVPATQGALERMVIEGPLMSPDDRNPQVRSVWQREDDGTAWRLITAVPRAMMR
;
A
#
# COMPACT_ATOMS: atom_id res chain seq x y z
N MET A 1 -20.86 -2.63 -16.18
CA MET A 1 -20.48 -1.82 -14.99
C MET A 1 -19.08 -2.28 -14.60
N SER A 2 -18.06 -1.53 -15.02
CA SER A 2 -16.66 -1.96 -14.85
C SER A 2 -16.31 -2.02 -13.36
N ALA A 3 -15.61 -3.09 -12.95
CA ALA A 3 -15.19 -3.35 -11.57
C ALA A 3 -14.19 -2.32 -10.99
N PHE A 4 -13.92 -1.24 -11.71
CA PHE A 4 -13.22 -0.06 -11.19
C PHE A 4 -14.27 0.83 -10.53
N GLY A 5 -14.54 0.58 -9.24
CA GLY A 5 -15.23 1.55 -8.40
C GLY A 5 -14.62 2.94 -8.59
N GLY A 6 -15.43 3.99 -8.59
CA GLY A 6 -15.15 5.32 -9.16
C GLY A 6 -13.99 6.15 -8.60
N TYR A 7 -12.87 5.53 -8.22
CA TYR A 7 -11.67 6.14 -7.66
C TYR A 7 -10.62 6.57 -8.71
N GLY A 8 -10.73 6.08 -9.96
CA GLY A 8 -9.72 6.29 -11.01
C GLY A 8 -8.57 5.27 -10.94
N PRO A 9 -7.51 5.44 -11.76
CA PRO A 9 -6.39 4.50 -11.80
C PRO A 9 -5.62 4.42 -10.47
N LEU A 10 -5.13 3.23 -10.13
CA LEU A 10 -4.24 3.00 -8.99
C LEU A 10 -2.82 2.75 -9.50
N ARG A 11 -1.81 3.36 -8.87
CA ARG A 11 -0.41 3.25 -9.25
C ARG A 11 0.45 2.78 -8.08
N VAL A 12 1.12 1.66 -8.28
CA VAL A 12 2.12 1.11 -7.35
C VAL A 12 3.48 1.15 -8.05
N PRO A 13 4.31 2.18 -7.81
CA PRO A 13 5.63 2.25 -8.46
C PRO A 13 6.52 1.08 -8.03
N SER A 14 7.12 0.35 -8.96
CA SER A 14 7.99 -0.79 -8.66
C SER A 14 9.15 -0.40 -7.74
N ASP A 15 9.75 0.78 -7.97
CA ASP A 15 10.78 1.36 -7.11
C ASP A 15 10.31 1.54 -5.66
N LYS A 16 9.02 1.82 -5.45
CA LYS A 16 8.47 1.96 -4.10
C LYS A 16 8.42 0.61 -3.37
N ILE A 17 8.26 -0.49 -4.10
CA ILE A 17 8.32 -1.83 -3.54
C ILE A 17 9.78 -2.19 -3.28
N VAL A 18 10.61 -2.28 -4.33
CA VAL A 18 11.95 -2.88 -4.22
C VAL A 18 12.96 -2.00 -3.51
N LYS A 19 12.89 -0.66 -3.65
CA LYS A 19 13.86 0.26 -3.02
C LYS A 19 13.43 0.72 -1.62
N TYR A 20 12.18 0.45 -1.21
CA TYR A 20 11.64 0.95 0.06
C TYR A 20 10.88 -0.09 0.89
N LEU A 21 9.79 -0.70 0.36
CA LEU A 21 8.94 -1.59 1.15
C LEU A 21 9.54 -2.97 1.38
N LEU A 22 10.40 -3.46 0.48
CA LEU A 22 11.11 -4.75 0.58
C LEU A 22 12.63 -4.57 0.70
N ASN A 23 13.09 -3.34 0.93
CA ASN A 23 14.52 -3.04 1.15
C ASN A 23 14.84 -2.99 2.65
N VAL A 24 15.52 -4.01 3.16
CA VAL A 24 15.95 -4.11 4.57
C VAL A 24 16.99 -3.07 4.96
N ASP A 25 17.79 -2.59 4.01
CA ASP A 25 18.86 -1.62 4.20
C ASP A 25 18.36 -0.17 4.10
N HIS A 26 17.12 0.04 3.68
CA HIS A 26 16.56 1.38 3.59
C HIS A 26 16.39 1.99 5.00
N PRO A 27 16.95 3.17 5.32
CA PRO A 27 16.99 3.72 6.69
C PRO A 27 15.61 3.83 7.37
N LYS A 28 14.58 4.21 6.60
CA LYS A 28 13.18 4.29 7.09
C LYS A 28 12.33 3.07 6.73
N GLY A 29 12.81 2.24 5.82
CA GLY A 29 12.05 1.18 5.14
C GLY A 29 12.33 -0.18 5.74
N GLY A 30 13.53 -0.38 6.28
CA GLY A 30 14.01 -1.65 6.82
C GLY A 30 13.04 -2.33 7.81
N PRO A 31 12.47 -1.64 8.81
CA PRO A 31 11.47 -2.25 9.68
C PRO A 31 10.21 -2.76 8.95
N LYS A 32 9.78 -2.06 7.89
CA LYS A 32 8.64 -2.47 7.05
C LYS A 32 9.03 -3.66 6.17
N ALA A 33 10.23 -3.63 5.60
CA ALA A 33 10.77 -4.73 4.81
C ALA A 33 10.83 -6.02 5.63
N ARG A 34 11.43 -6.00 6.83
CA ARG A 34 11.47 -7.19 7.70
C ARG A 34 10.08 -7.75 8.01
N PHE A 35 9.10 -6.87 8.18
CA PHE A 35 7.71 -7.29 8.36
C PHE A 35 7.16 -7.95 7.09
N PHE A 36 7.19 -7.28 5.93
CA PHE A 36 6.58 -7.85 4.72
C PHE A 36 7.29 -9.12 4.25
N LEU A 37 8.63 -9.16 4.33
CA LEU A 37 9.41 -10.35 4.03
C LEU A 37 9.05 -11.52 4.96
N SER A 38 8.72 -11.25 6.23
CA SER A 38 8.31 -12.32 7.15
C SER A 38 6.99 -12.96 6.76
N PHE A 39 6.17 -12.31 5.92
CA PHE A 39 4.92 -12.84 5.35
C PHE A 39 5.09 -13.44 3.94
N GLY A 40 6.33 -13.68 3.50
CA GLY A 40 6.63 -14.35 2.23
C GLY A 40 6.67 -13.43 1.00
N PHE A 41 6.56 -12.11 1.17
CA PHE A 41 6.87 -11.19 0.08
C PHE A 41 8.36 -11.23 -0.26
N ASP A 42 8.67 -10.93 -1.51
CA ASP A 42 9.98 -11.21 -2.09
C ASP A 42 10.39 -10.07 -3.04
N PRO A 43 11.55 -9.41 -2.86
CA PRO A 43 12.00 -8.32 -3.71
C PRO A 43 12.26 -8.76 -5.16
N ASP A 44 12.49 -10.04 -5.42
CA ASP A 44 12.67 -10.59 -6.77
C ASP A 44 11.32 -10.85 -7.46
N ARG A 45 10.21 -10.80 -6.71
CA ARG A 45 8.84 -10.94 -7.22
C ARG A 45 7.95 -9.76 -6.80
N PRO A 46 8.31 -8.52 -7.17
CA PRO A 46 7.63 -7.31 -6.68
C PRO A 46 6.17 -7.21 -7.16
N GLY A 47 5.82 -7.86 -8.27
CA GLY A 47 4.45 -7.91 -8.77
C GLY A 47 3.45 -8.48 -7.75
N ILE A 48 3.87 -9.48 -6.97
CA ILE A 48 3.01 -10.09 -5.94
C ILE A 48 2.61 -9.07 -4.87
N MET A 49 3.55 -8.22 -4.44
CA MET A 49 3.23 -7.15 -3.50
C MET A 49 2.38 -6.04 -4.14
N ALA A 50 2.61 -5.72 -5.42
CA ALA A 50 1.82 -4.75 -6.15
C ALA A 50 0.35 -5.19 -6.22
N ASP A 51 0.09 -6.43 -6.63
CA ASP A 51 -1.26 -6.99 -6.73
C ASP A 51 -1.93 -7.05 -5.36
N ALA A 52 -1.20 -7.46 -4.32
CA ALA A 52 -1.71 -7.46 -2.95
C ALA A 52 -2.11 -6.05 -2.48
N LEU A 53 -1.34 -5.01 -2.81
CA LEU A 53 -1.64 -3.62 -2.44
C LEU A 53 -2.82 -3.04 -3.24
N LEU A 54 -2.97 -3.43 -4.51
CA LEU A 54 -4.14 -3.07 -5.32
C LEU A 54 -5.41 -3.72 -4.75
N GLY A 55 -5.34 -5.02 -4.46
CA GLY A 55 -6.42 -5.75 -3.79
C GLY A 55 -6.74 -5.15 -2.41
N HIS A 56 -5.72 -4.78 -1.64
CA HIS A 56 -5.88 -4.12 -0.35
C HIS A 56 -6.70 -2.84 -0.48
N PHE A 57 -6.41 -1.99 -1.47
CA PHE A 57 -7.16 -0.76 -1.73
C PHE A 57 -8.63 -1.02 -2.05
N ILE A 58 -8.91 -2.03 -2.87
CA ILE A 58 -10.25 -2.30 -3.40
C ILE A 58 -11.15 -2.98 -2.35
N LEU A 59 -10.57 -3.88 -1.54
CA LEU A 59 -11.35 -4.80 -0.70
C LEU A 59 -11.54 -4.31 0.74
N ASN A 60 -10.85 -3.24 1.15
CA ASN A 60 -10.85 -2.78 2.53
C ASN A 60 -11.42 -1.37 2.68
N PRO A 61 -11.94 -1.01 3.88
CA PRO A 61 -12.42 0.33 4.16
C PRO A 61 -11.34 1.40 3.93
N GLY A 62 -11.73 2.45 3.22
CA GLY A 62 -10.91 3.62 2.98
C GLY A 62 -11.41 4.85 3.73
N THR A 63 -10.48 5.63 4.29
CA THR A 63 -10.75 6.95 4.85
C THR A 63 -10.10 8.01 3.96
N LEU A 64 -10.93 8.88 3.38
CA LEU A 64 -10.46 10.04 2.64
C LEU A 64 -9.95 11.10 3.62
N VAL A 65 -8.73 11.54 3.40
CA VAL A 65 -8.10 12.67 4.10
C VAL A 65 -8.01 13.82 3.10
N PRO A 66 -8.83 14.87 3.26
CA PRO A 66 -8.84 15.99 2.34
C PRO A 66 -7.48 16.67 2.22
N ALA A 67 -7.23 17.30 1.08
CA ALA A 67 -6.06 18.16 0.91
C ALA A 67 -6.08 19.30 1.93
N THR A 68 -4.90 19.68 2.42
CA THR A 68 -4.69 20.85 3.28
C THR A 68 -3.60 21.74 2.69
N GLN A 69 -3.37 22.90 3.28
CA GLN A 69 -2.30 23.79 2.81
C GLN A 69 -0.94 23.06 2.87
N GLY A 70 -0.41 22.69 1.69
CA GLY A 70 0.86 21.97 1.55
C GLY A 70 0.78 20.45 1.49
N ALA A 71 -0.41 19.84 1.54
CA ALA A 71 -0.57 18.39 1.40
C ALA A 71 -1.69 18.04 0.41
N LEU A 72 -1.37 17.17 -0.56
CA LEU A 72 -2.37 16.63 -1.47
C LEU A 72 -3.34 15.68 -0.74
N GLU A 73 -4.51 15.50 -1.34
CA GLU A 73 -5.54 14.56 -0.89
C GLU A 73 -4.94 13.16 -0.72
N ARG A 74 -5.31 12.48 0.37
CA ARG A 74 -4.84 11.12 0.67
C ARG A 74 -6.00 10.17 0.90
N MET A 75 -5.80 8.92 0.53
CA MET A 75 -6.67 7.81 0.89
C MET A 75 -5.90 6.89 1.82
N VAL A 76 -6.47 6.65 3.01
CA VAL A 76 -5.90 5.72 4.00
C VAL A 76 -6.75 4.47 4.00
N ILE A 77 -6.14 3.34 3.65
CA ILE A 77 -6.81 2.05 3.63
C ILE A 77 -6.31 1.21 4.79
N GLU A 78 -7.22 0.57 5.53
CA GLU A 78 -6.89 -0.26 6.68
C GLU A 78 -7.60 -1.60 6.60
N GLY A 79 -6.86 -2.69 6.77
CA GLY A 79 -7.42 -4.04 6.74
C GLY A 79 -6.38 -5.11 6.41
N PRO A 80 -6.79 -6.37 6.24
CA PRO A 80 -5.92 -7.47 5.85
C PRO A 80 -5.30 -7.24 4.46
N LEU A 81 -3.98 -7.40 4.37
CA LEU A 81 -3.24 -7.49 3.11
C LEU A 81 -3.06 -8.97 2.77
N MET A 82 -3.52 -9.41 1.59
CA MET A 82 -3.29 -10.79 1.14
C MET A 82 -1.78 -11.06 1.03
N SER A 83 -1.27 -12.04 1.77
CA SER A 83 0.16 -12.37 1.81
C SER A 83 0.45 -13.74 1.17
N PRO A 84 1.66 -13.94 0.61
CA PRO A 84 2.04 -15.21 -0.02
C PRO A 84 1.96 -16.45 0.88
N ASP A 85 1.98 -16.26 2.20
CA ASP A 85 1.90 -17.32 3.20
C ASP A 85 0.51 -17.45 3.85
N ASP A 86 -0.50 -16.77 3.29
CA ASP A 86 -1.91 -16.78 3.70
C ASP A 86 -2.22 -16.26 5.13
N ARG A 87 -1.23 -15.80 5.89
CA ARG A 87 -1.47 -15.23 7.23
C ARG A 87 -2.14 -13.85 7.20
N ASN A 88 -2.12 -13.19 6.06
CA ASN A 88 -2.88 -11.99 5.70
C ASN A 88 -2.86 -10.88 6.78
N PRO A 89 -1.70 -10.25 7.02
CA PRO A 89 -1.52 -9.33 8.15
C PRO A 89 -2.36 -8.05 8.03
N GLN A 90 -2.69 -7.46 9.19
CA GLN A 90 -3.32 -6.15 9.26
C GLN A 90 -2.35 -5.05 8.85
N VAL A 91 -2.71 -4.27 7.84
CA VAL A 91 -1.87 -3.24 7.23
C VAL A 91 -2.66 -1.94 7.07
N ARG A 92 -1.96 -0.82 7.26
CA ARG A 92 -2.39 0.51 6.81
C ARG A 92 -1.60 0.87 5.56
N SER A 93 -2.28 1.10 4.44
CA SER A 93 -1.67 1.71 3.25
C SER A 93 -2.14 3.16 3.10
N VAL A 94 -1.24 4.01 2.61
CA VAL A 94 -1.51 5.43 2.37
C VAL A 94 -1.25 5.70 0.90
N TRP A 95 -2.25 6.26 0.25
CA TRP A 95 -2.24 6.64 -1.15
C TRP A 95 -2.47 8.14 -1.25
N GLN A 96 -1.92 8.76 -2.28
CA GLN A 96 -2.05 10.19 -2.53
C GLN A 96 -2.59 10.41 -3.93
N ARG A 97 -3.53 11.34 -4.04
CA ARG A 97 -4.04 11.78 -5.33
C ARG A 97 -2.90 12.47 -6.08
N GLU A 98 -2.68 12.07 -7.33
CA GLU A 98 -1.72 12.76 -8.19
C GLU A 98 -2.23 14.15 -8.60
N ASP A 99 -1.34 15.03 -9.03
CA ASP A 99 -1.65 16.44 -9.34
C ASP A 99 -2.67 16.57 -10.48
N ASP A 100 -2.74 15.59 -11.39
CA ASP A 100 -3.74 15.52 -12.46
C ASP A 100 -5.15 15.19 -11.95
N GLY A 101 -5.31 14.84 -10.67
CA GLY A 101 -6.58 14.52 -10.04
C GLY A 101 -7.18 13.17 -10.44
N THR A 102 -6.50 12.38 -11.28
CA THR A 102 -7.08 11.17 -11.87
C THR A 102 -6.68 9.90 -11.13
N ALA A 103 -5.41 9.79 -10.74
CA ALA A 103 -4.85 8.57 -10.19
C ALA A 103 -4.53 8.66 -8.70
N TRP A 104 -4.58 7.52 -8.02
CA TRP A 104 -4.05 7.35 -6.67
C TRP A 104 -2.70 6.63 -6.74
N ARG A 105 -1.66 7.25 -6.18
CA ARG A 105 -0.33 6.68 -6.10
C ARG A 105 -0.01 6.23 -4.68
N LEU A 106 0.52 5.02 -4.55
CA LEU A 106 0.97 4.51 -3.25
C LEU A 106 2.10 5.37 -2.67
N ILE A 107 1.91 5.82 -1.44
CA ILE A 107 2.92 6.56 -0.65
C ILE A 107 3.65 5.67 0.33
N THR A 108 2.95 4.75 1.01
CA THR A 108 3.56 3.78 1.93
C THR A 108 2.55 2.70 2.32
N ALA A 109 3.06 1.57 2.83
CA ALA A 109 2.30 0.59 3.59
C ALA A 109 3.04 0.28 4.89
N VAL A 110 2.32 0.13 5.99
CA VAL A 110 2.88 -0.11 7.33
C VAL A 110 2.09 -1.16 8.09
N PRO A 111 2.74 -1.94 8.99
CA PRO A 111 2.04 -2.82 9.91
C PRO A 111 1.02 -2.03 10.72
N ARG A 112 -0.16 -2.61 10.93
CA ARG A 112 -1.15 -2.10 11.87
C ARG A 112 -1.30 -3.14 12.96
N ALA A 113 -0.89 -2.79 14.19
CA ALA A 113 -1.18 -3.65 15.32
C ALA A 113 -2.70 -3.76 15.47
N MET A 114 -3.21 -4.97 15.57
CA MET A 114 -4.58 -5.19 16.00
C MET A 114 -4.64 -4.76 17.47
N MET A 115 -5.50 -3.79 17.79
CA MET A 115 -5.80 -3.50 19.19
C MET A 115 -6.48 -4.77 19.73
N ARG A 116 -5.83 -5.42 20.70
CA ARG A 116 -6.37 -6.62 21.36
C ARG A 116 -7.63 -6.29 22.15
#